data_AF-A0AAE7NKK0-F1
#
_entry.id   AF-A0AAE7NKK0-F1
#
_cell.length_a   1.000
_cell.length_b   1.000
_cell.length_c   1.000
_cell.angle_alpha   90.00
_cell.angle_beta   90.00
_cell.angle_gamma   90.00
#
_symmetry.space_group_name_H-M   'P 1'
#
loop_
_entity.id
_entity.type
_entity.pdbx_description
1 polymer ?
#
loop_
_entity_poly.entity_id
_entity_poly.type
_entity_poly.pdbx_seq_one_letter_code
_entity_poly.pdbx_strand_id
1 'polypeptide(L)' 'MDLKAGDVVMLKSGGQPLTVAEVKEDDVLCLWMGMEGDLFRETLPLATLVQVEEDPDEEEDDEDEDEDEDDEDEE' A
#
# COMPACT_ATOMS: atom_id res chain seq x y z
N MET A 1 16.93 -4.70 -8.99
CA MET A 1 15.58 -4.10 -8.96
C MET A 1 15.73 -2.75 -9.60
N ASP A 2 15.02 -2.53 -10.70
CA ASP A 2 14.94 -1.22 -11.35
C ASP A 2 13.68 -0.55 -10.82
N LEU A 3 13.81 0.15 -9.69
CA LEU A 3 12.70 0.91 -9.11
C LEU A 3 12.35 2.10 -10.00
N LYS A 4 11.06 2.42 -10.08
CA LYS A 4 10.54 3.62 -10.75
C LYS A 4 9.62 4.40 -9.81
N ALA A 5 9.40 5.66 -10.15
CA ALA A 5 8.40 6.48 -9.46
C ALA A 5 7.02 5.80 -9.50
N GLY A 6 6.36 5.75 -8.35
CA GLY A 6 5.09 5.07 -8.13
C GLY A 6 5.21 3.66 -7.57
N ASP A 7 6.39 3.00 -7.62
CA ASP A 7 6.54 1.69 -7.00
C ASP A 7 6.37 1.78 -5.47
N VAL A 8 5.81 0.73 -4.89
CA VAL A 8 5.72 0.56 -3.44
C VAL A 8 6.93 -0.23 -2.96
N VAL A 9 7.59 0.26 -1.92
CA VAL A 9 8.78 -0.34 -1.34
C VAL A 9 8.67 -0.40 0.18
N MET A 10 9.49 -1.25 0.80
CA MET A 10 9.64 -1.32 2.24
C MET A 10 11.13 -1.39 2.59
N LEU A 11 11.50 -0.97 3.80
CA LEU A 11 12.82 -1.29 4.33
C LEU A 11 12.98 -2.80 4.46
N LYS A 12 14.17 -3.32 4.19
CA LYS A 12 14.50 -4.75 4.35
C LYS A 12 14.37 -5.24 5.80
N SER A 13 14.39 -4.33 6.77
CA SER A 13 14.08 -4.61 8.17
C SER A 13 12.58 -4.79 8.46
N GLY A 14 11.72 -4.60 7.47
CA GLY A 14 10.27 -4.43 7.63
C GLY A 14 9.87 -2.99 7.93
N GLY A 15 8.58 -2.74 8.16
CA GLY A 15 8.04 -1.44 8.50
C GLY A 15 6.76 -1.12 7.73
N GLN A 16 6.45 0.18 7.63
CA GLN A 16 5.35 0.66 6.78
C GLN A 16 5.80 0.70 5.31
N PRO A 17 4.88 0.48 4.36
CA PRO A 17 5.16 0.68 2.94
C PRO A 17 5.41 2.16 2.64
N LEU A 18 6.29 2.41 1.67
CA LEU A 18 6.69 3.73 1.20
C LEU A 18 6.49 3.80 -0.32
N THR A 19 6.11 4.97 -0.82
CA THR A 19 6.01 5.22 -2.27
C THR A 19 7.31 5.82 -2.80
N VAL A 20 7.85 5.26 -3.87
CA VAL A 20 9.00 5.83 -4.58
C VAL A 20 8.56 7.10 -5.33
N ALA A 21 9.14 8.25 -4.97
CA ALA A 21 8.90 9.51 -5.66
C ALA A 21 9.92 9.76 -6.78
N GLU A 22 11.18 9.42 -6.53
CA GLU A 22 12.29 9.63 -7.46
C GLU A 22 13.42 8.65 -7.18
N VAL A 23 14.13 8.20 -8.21
CA VAL A 23 15.32 7.34 -8.10
C VAL A 23 16.53 8.08 -8.70
N LYS A 24 17.60 8.19 -7.91
CA LYS A 24 18.87 8.82 -8.30
C LYS A 24 20.03 7.89 -7.97
N GLU A 25 20.48 7.14 -8.97
CA GLU A 25 21.60 6.19 -8.82
C GLU A 25 21.33 5.20 -7.67
N ASP A 26 22.01 5.36 -6.53
CA ASP A 26 21.89 4.51 -5.34
C ASP A 26 20.98 5.08 -4.25
N ASP A 27 20.36 6.23 -4.48
CA ASP A 27 19.47 6.92 -3.55
C ASP A 27 18.03 6.98 -4.09
N VAL A 28 17.06 6.75 -3.21
CA VAL A 28 15.63 6.73 -3.54
C VAL A 28 14.89 7.70 -2.63
N LEU A 29 14.23 8.71 -3.22
CA LEU A 29 13.33 9.58 -2.48
C LEU A 29 12.00 8.85 -2.27
N CYS A 30 11.66 8.59 -1.01
CA CYS A 30 10.45 7.91 -0.61
C CYS A 30 9.47 8.87 0.08
N LEU A 31 8.18 8.59 -0.07
CA LEU A 31 7.06 9.31 0.55
C LEU A 31 6.21 8.32 1.35
N TRP A 32 5.68 8.75 2.50
CA TRP A 32 4.70 7.96 3.25
C TRP A 32 3.86 8.86 4.17
N MET A 33 2.69 8.37 4.54
CA MET A 33 1.83 9.03 5.53
C MET A 33 2.19 8.50 6.92
N GLY A 34 2.48 9.40 7.85
CA GLY A 34 2.62 9.05 9.26
C GLY A 34 1.28 8.70 9.89
N MET A 35 1.33 8.12 11.09
CA MET A 35 0.13 7.72 11.84
C MET A 35 -0.82 8.88 12.16
N GLU A 36 -0.30 10.10 12.27
CA GLU A 36 -1.07 11.32 12.55
C GLU A 36 -1.57 12.02 11.28
N GLY A 37 -1.32 11.44 10.09
CA GLY A 37 -1.73 12.00 8.80
C GLY A 37 -0.73 12.99 8.19
N ASP A 38 0.45 13.16 8.79
CA ASP A 38 1.53 13.96 8.21
C ASP A 38 2.19 13.26 7.03
N LEU A 39 2.47 14.01 5.96
CA LEU A 39 3.23 13.50 4.82
C LEU A 39 4.74 13.63 5.08
N PHE A 40 5.42 12.48 5.15
CA PHE A 40 6.87 12.40 5.29
C PHE A 40 7.55 12.17 3.93
N ARG A 41 8.80 12.64 3.86
CA ARG A 41 9.68 12.48 2.69
C ARG A 41 11.09 12.25 3.16
N GLU A 42 11.73 11.20 2.67
CA GLU A 42 13.10 10.86 3.05
C GLU A 42 13.84 10.18 1.91
N THR A 43 15.13 10.53 1.77
CA THR A 43 16.03 9.86 0.84
C THR A 43 16.65 8.66 1.53
N LEU A 44 16.38 7.47 1.02
CA LEU A 44 16.85 6.19 1.55
C LEU A 44 17.78 5.52 0.53
N PRO A 45 18.84 4.82 0.97
CA PRO A 45 19.69 4.09 0.05
C PRO A 45 18.92 2.93 -0.60
N LEU A 46 19.05 2.77 -1.92
CA LEU A 46 18.44 1.67 -2.69
C LEU A 46 18.75 0.30 -2.07
N ALA A 47 19.96 0.14 -1.53
CA ALA A 47 20.42 -1.09 -0.89
C ALA A 47 19.60 -1.49 0.35
N THR A 48 18.85 -0.58 0.98
CA THR A 48 18.02 -0.87 2.16
C THR A 48 16.57 -1.19 1.82
N LEU A 49 16.16 -1.05 0.56
CA LEU A 49 14.78 -1.20 0.11
C LEU A 49 14.52 -2.56 -0.55
N VAL A 50 13.28 -3.03 -0.44
CA VAL A 50 12.72 -4.15 -1.20
C VAL A 50 11.41 -3.69 -1.82
N GLN A 51 11.18 -4.03 -3.08
CA GLN A 51 9.90 -3.75 -3.74
C GLN A 51 8.80 -4.66 -3.19
N VAL A 52 7.64 -4.08 -2.92
CA VAL A 52 6.44 -4.81 -2.51
C VAL A 52 5.53 -4.87 -3.72
N GLU A 53 5.12 -6.07 -4.11
CA GLU A 53 4.09 -6.26 -5.13
C GLU A 53 2.74 -6.19 -4.42
N GLU A 54 1.82 -5.37 -4.92
CA GLU A 54 0.41 -5.48 -4.54
C GLU A 54 -0.11 -6.76 -5.21
N ASP A 55 -0.48 -7.77 -4.41
CA ASP A 55 -1.15 -8.97 -4.92
C ASP A 55 -2.56 -8.54 -5.38
N PRO A 56 -2.85 -8.54 -6.69
CA PRO A 56 -4.14 -8.10 -7.22
C PRO A 56 -5.28 -9.08 -6.89
N ASP A 57 -4.96 -10.21 -6.25
CA ASP A 57 -5.91 -11.24 -5.83
C ASP A 57 -6.39 -11.08 -4.36
N GLU A 58 -5.99 -10.02 -3.64
CA GLU A 58 -6.50 -9.67 -2.30
C GLU A 58 -7.61 -8.60 -2.33
N GLU A 59 -8.37 -8.49 -3.42
CA GLU A 59 -9.61 -7.71 -3.48
C GLU A 59 -10.85 -8.61 -3.39
N GLU A 60 -11.74 -8.26 -2.45
CA GLU A 60 -13.15 -8.67 -2.28
C GLU A 60 -13.46 -9.97 -1.50
N ASP A 61 -13.46 -9.86 -0.17
CA ASP A 61 -14.44 -10.58 0.67
C ASP A 61 -15.43 -9.53 1.22
N ASP A 62 -16.19 -8.92 0.30
CA ASP A 62 -17.42 -8.22 0.65
C ASP A 62 -18.46 -9.32 0.94
N GLU A 63 -18.50 -9.76 2.20
CA GLU A 63 -19.59 -10.55 2.75
C GLU A 63 -20.86 -9.68 2.81
N ASP A 64 -21.47 -9.42 1.65
CA ASP A 64 -22.86 -8.96 1.55
C ASP A 64 -23.77 -10.11 2.02
N GLU A 65 -23.98 -10.19 3.33
CA GLU A 65 -25.10 -10.94 3.93
C GLU A 65 -26.41 -10.20 3.59
N ASP A 66 -26.92 -10.44 2.38
CA ASP A 66 -28.33 -10.24 2.03
C ASP A 66 -29.19 -11.15 2.93
N GLU A 67 -29.57 -10.66 4.11
CA GLU A 67 -30.68 -11.22 4.88
C GLU A 67 -32.00 -10.88 4.16
N ASP A 68 -32.34 -11.73 3.18
CA ASP A 68 -33.71 -11.97 2.74
C ASP A 68 -34.53 -12.46 3.96
N GLU A 69 -35.16 -11.54 4.71
CA GLU A 69 -36.35 -11.87 5.51
C GLU A 69 -37.62 -11.53 4.71
N ASP A 70 -38.11 -12.63 4.15
CA ASP A 70 -39.35 -12.91 3.44
C ASP A 70 -40.62 -12.46 4.17
N ASP A 71 -41.71 -12.53 3.39
CA ASP A 71 -43.10 -12.71 3.81
C ASP A 71 -43.98 -11.45 4.00
N GLU A 72 -44.60 -11.10 2.88
CA GLU A 72 -45.93 -10.51 2.77
C GLU A 72 -46.95 -11.22 3.67
N ASP A 73 -47.71 -10.49 4.49
CA ASP A 73 -49.07 -10.93 4.81
C ASP A 73 -50.00 -9.74 5.09
N GLU A 74 -51.11 -9.77 4.36
CA GLU A 74 -52.20 -8.80 4.29
C GLU A 74 -53.02 -8.75 5.60
N GLU A 75 -53.41 -7.54 6.05
CA GLU A 75 -54.78 -7.08 6.46
C GLU A 75 -54.78 -5.75 7.24
#